data_AF-A0A2R6KYN9-F1
#
_entry.id   AF-A0A2R6KYN9-F1
#
_cell.length_a   1.000
_cell.length_b   1.000
_cell.length_c   1.000
_cell.angle_alpha   90.00
_cell.angle_beta   90.00
_cell.angle_gamma   90.00
#
_symmetry.space_group_name_H-M   'P 1'
#
loop_
_entity.id
_entity.type
_entity.pdbx_description
1 polymer ?
#
loop_
_entity_poly.entity_id
_entity_poly.type
_entity_poly.pdbx_seq_one_letter_code
_entity_poly.pdbx_strand_id
1 'polypeptide(L)'
;MSGALDEDTAQTLASGRQTVGSMLGAAQSHLKMTEIVAITPFEVILLQIKIGLVVGIIASIPVLLWYSRDALRARGFYPDSKIPRWKILTFVVTIVLLFLGGLAYGYFAFFPIMFNFLATNADQVGFKPTWSIAMWTEFILFLGLSFGVAAQLPLAMSSAARAGVVSYETFRDKWRYAVVAIFVFGAVFSPPDPFTQIMWGVPLVLLYVFSLGITKLAVLSKRAGEQVPTSDIAQKRWNQLAGVFVLSGAGMYLYLFEGGLEETNDLLAWLDSDYRFPGGGELGAFGLSSTAVGMLLTAVIA
;
A
#
# COMPACT_ATOMS: atom_id res chain seq x y z
N MET A 1 -39.76 -53.70 -33.92
CA MET A 1 -39.14 -52.36 -34.03
C MET A 1 -38.74 -51.76 -32.68
N SER A 2 -38.71 -52.53 -31.57
CA SER A 2 -38.34 -52.03 -30.23
C SER A 2 -36.84 -52.07 -29.92
N GLY A 3 -36.07 -52.99 -30.53
CA GLY A 3 -34.63 -53.11 -30.25
C GLY A 3 -33.77 -51.95 -30.77
N ALA A 4 -34.20 -51.27 -31.83
CA ALA A 4 -33.45 -50.15 -32.41
C ALA A 4 -33.53 -48.86 -31.56
N LEU A 5 -34.61 -48.68 -30.79
CA LEU A 5 -34.78 -47.51 -29.92
C LEU A 5 -33.93 -47.63 -28.64
N ASP A 6 -33.75 -48.85 -28.13
CA ASP A 6 -32.90 -49.11 -26.96
C ASP A 6 -31.40 -48.95 -27.28
N GLU A 7 -30.99 -49.34 -28.49
CA GLU A 7 -29.59 -49.24 -28.92
C GLU A 7 -29.17 -47.78 -29.17
N ASP A 8 -30.05 -46.98 -29.78
CA ASP A 8 -29.81 -45.55 -30.02
C ASP A 8 -29.82 -44.75 -28.70
N THR A 9 -30.69 -45.13 -27.75
CA THR A 9 -30.72 -44.59 -26.39
C THR A 9 -29.45 -44.96 -25.60
N ALA A 10 -28.96 -46.19 -25.76
CA ALA A 10 -27.71 -46.63 -25.12
C ALA A 10 -26.48 -45.90 -25.70
N GLN A 11 -26.44 -45.65 -27.01
CA GLN A 11 -25.37 -44.91 -27.67
C GLN A 11 -25.37 -43.42 -27.29
N THR A 12 -26.53 -42.78 -27.20
CA THR A 12 -26.64 -41.38 -26.73
C THR A 12 -26.27 -41.22 -25.25
N LEU A 13 -26.61 -42.20 -24.39
CA LEU A 13 -26.15 -42.23 -22.99
C LEU A 13 -24.65 -42.50 -22.86
N ALA A 14 -24.06 -43.26 -23.77
CA ALA A 14 -22.61 -43.49 -23.81
C ALA A 14 -21.86 -42.24 -24.27
N SER A 15 -22.32 -41.58 -25.34
CA SER A 15 -21.70 -40.35 -25.84
C SER A 15 -21.85 -39.21 -24.82
N GLY A 16 -23.03 -39.06 -24.21
CA GLY A 16 -23.27 -38.06 -23.17
C GLY A 16 -22.35 -38.22 -21.96
N ARG A 17 -22.12 -39.47 -21.49
CA ARG A 17 -21.15 -39.74 -20.41
C ARG A 17 -19.72 -39.43 -20.81
N GLN A 18 -19.35 -39.70 -22.07
CA GLN A 18 -18.00 -39.45 -22.56
C GLN A 18 -17.73 -37.96 -22.76
N THR A 19 -18.72 -37.19 -23.23
CA THR A 19 -18.67 -35.73 -23.35
C THR A 19 -18.64 -35.06 -21.98
N VAL A 20 -19.46 -35.51 -21.02
CA VAL A 20 -19.42 -35.00 -19.65
C VAL A 20 -18.10 -35.37 -18.98
N GLY A 21 -17.57 -36.58 -19.21
CA GLY A 21 -16.26 -37.01 -18.70
C GLY A 21 -15.10 -36.20 -19.30
N SER A 22 -15.14 -35.87 -20.59
CA SER A 22 -14.10 -35.04 -21.21
C SER A 22 -14.22 -33.57 -20.82
N MET A 23 -15.43 -33.04 -20.62
CA MET A 23 -15.66 -31.70 -20.07
C MET A 23 -15.26 -31.60 -18.61
N LEU A 24 -15.53 -32.60 -17.77
CA LEU A 24 -15.06 -32.67 -16.39
C LEU A 24 -13.54 -32.82 -16.33
N GLY A 25 -12.95 -33.64 -17.20
CA GLY A 25 -11.49 -33.79 -17.32
C GLY A 25 -10.82 -32.48 -17.77
N ALA A 26 -11.40 -31.79 -18.76
CA ALA A 26 -10.94 -30.49 -19.23
C ALA A 26 -11.12 -29.42 -18.13
N ALA A 27 -12.28 -29.36 -17.47
CA ALA A 27 -12.53 -28.45 -16.36
C ALA A 27 -11.59 -28.71 -15.17
N GLN A 28 -11.36 -29.97 -14.80
CA GLN A 28 -10.41 -30.34 -13.75
C GLN A 28 -8.96 -30.00 -14.13
N SER A 29 -8.61 -30.13 -15.41
CA SER A 29 -7.29 -29.71 -15.92
C SER A 29 -7.12 -28.18 -15.91
N HIS A 30 -8.18 -27.43 -16.21
CA HIS A 30 -8.20 -25.96 -16.13
C HIS A 30 -8.16 -25.46 -14.67
N LEU A 31 -8.78 -26.18 -13.73
CA LEU A 31 -8.71 -25.88 -12.29
C LEU A 31 -7.34 -26.24 -11.67
N LYS A 32 -6.51 -27.04 -12.35
CA LYS A 32 -5.14 -27.38 -11.93
C LYS A 32 -4.06 -26.46 -12.50
N MET A 33 -4.41 -25.32 -13.11
CA MET A 33 -3.42 -24.39 -13.71
C MET A 33 -2.67 -23.51 -12.69
N THR A 34 -2.40 -23.99 -11.49
CA THR A 34 -1.42 -23.38 -10.57
C THR A 34 -0.88 -24.45 -9.63
N GLU A 35 -0.24 -25.47 -10.19
CA GLU A 35 0.46 -26.47 -9.38
C GLU A 35 1.70 -25.81 -8.78
N ILE A 36 1.65 -25.52 -7.49
CA ILE A 36 2.79 -25.03 -6.73
C ILE A 36 3.74 -26.20 -6.56
N VAL A 37 4.95 -26.09 -7.12
CA VAL A 37 5.94 -27.17 -7.10
C VAL A 37 7.10 -26.78 -6.19
N ALA A 38 7.52 -27.71 -5.32
CA ALA A 38 8.82 -27.62 -4.67
C ALA A 38 9.86 -28.19 -5.64
N ILE A 39 10.80 -27.35 -6.09
CA ILE A 39 11.84 -27.73 -7.03
C ILE A 39 12.92 -28.56 -6.32
N THR A 40 13.21 -28.24 -5.06
CA THR A 40 14.23 -28.96 -4.26
C THR A 40 13.66 -29.49 -2.93
N PRO A 41 14.15 -30.65 -2.43
CA PRO A 41 13.60 -31.26 -1.21
C PRO A 41 13.83 -30.43 0.06
N PHE A 42 14.89 -29.60 0.09
CA PHE A 42 15.20 -28.73 1.23
C PHE A 42 14.55 -27.34 1.15
N GLU A 43 13.85 -27.04 0.06
CA GLU A 43 13.33 -25.71 -0.25
C GLU A 43 12.42 -25.16 0.86
N VAL A 44 11.49 -25.99 1.33
CA VAL A 44 10.50 -25.60 2.36
C VAL A 44 11.17 -25.39 3.73
N ILE A 45 12.18 -26.19 4.07
CA ILE A 45 12.92 -26.05 5.34
C ILE A 45 13.73 -24.76 5.34
N LEU A 46 14.45 -24.49 4.25
CA LEU A 46 15.22 -23.25 4.10
C LEU A 46 14.31 -22.02 4.10
N LEU A 47 13.14 -22.11 3.47
CA LEU A 47 12.13 -21.06 3.48
C LEU A 47 11.68 -20.73 4.91
N GLN A 48 11.32 -21.74 5.72
CA GLN A 48 10.92 -21.55 7.11
C GLN A 48 12.02 -20.86 7.94
N ILE A 49 13.29 -21.26 7.75
CA ILE A 49 14.43 -20.64 8.43
C ILE A 49 14.58 -19.17 8.01
N LYS A 50 14.48 -18.86 6.70
CA LYS A 50 14.57 -17.48 6.19
C LYS A 50 13.46 -16.60 6.76
N ILE A 51 12.20 -17.08 6.74
CA ILE A 51 11.06 -16.36 7.31
C ILE A 51 11.29 -16.12 8.81
N GLY A 52 11.68 -17.17 9.54
CA GLY A 52 11.97 -17.10 10.97
C GLY A 52 13.09 -16.12 11.31
N LEU A 53 14.15 -16.07 10.49
CA LEU A 53 15.25 -15.12 10.64
C LEU A 53 14.77 -13.69 10.44
N VAL A 54 14.01 -13.40 9.38
CA VAL A 54 13.48 -12.06 9.10
C VAL A 54 12.55 -11.59 10.22
N VAL A 55 11.60 -12.44 10.62
CA VAL A 55 10.68 -12.14 11.72
C VAL A 55 11.43 -11.97 13.04
N GLY A 56 12.43 -12.82 13.31
CA GLY A 56 13.27 -12.74 14.50
C GLY A 56 14.08 -11.44 14.57
N ILE A 57 14.66 -11.00 13.44
CA ILE A 57 15.35 -9.70 13.35
C ILE A 57 14.37 -8.57 13.66
N ILE A 58 13.20 -8.55 13.03
CA ILE A 58 12.19 -7.51 13.25
C ILE A 58 11.74 -7.48 14.72
N ALA A 59 11.45 -8.65 15.30
CA ALA A 59 11.05 -8.79 16.70
C ALA A 59 12.17 -8.38 17.68
N SER A 60 13.43 -8.48 17.28
CA SER A 60 14.57 -8.07 18.10
C SER A 60 14.79 -6.55 18.14
N ILE A 61 14.31 -5.79 17.14
CA ILE A 61 14.54 -4.33 17.04
C ILE A 61 14.11 -3.58 18.31
N PRO A 62 12.89 -3.76 18.87
CA PRO A 62 12.48 -3.04 20.09
C PRO A 62 13.36 -3.36 21.29
N VAL A 63 13.77 -4.62 21.45
CA VAL A 63 14.64 -5.07 22.55
C VAL A 63 16.05 -4.48 22.40
N LEU A 64 16.58 -4.47 21.17
CA LEU A 64 17.87 -3.85 20.86
C LEU A 64 17.86 -2.33 21.09
N LEU A 65 16.77 -1.65 20.73
CA LEU A 65 16.60 -0.23 21.02
C LEU A 65 16.51 0.04 22.52
N TRP A 66 15.84 -0.82 23.27
CA TRP A 66 15.78 -0.71 24.73
C TRP A 66 17.15 -0.94 25.38
N TYR A 67 17.90 -1.95 24.94
CA TYR A 67 19.23 -2.24 25.48
C TYR A 67 20.27 -1.17 25.10
N SER A 68 20.21 -0.64 23.88
CA SER A 68 21.14 0.39 23.39
C SER A 68 20.89 1.78 23.98
N ARG A 69 19.76 2.00 24.67
CA ARG A 69 19.39 3.32 25.24
C ARG A 69 20.48 3.91 26.13
N ASP A 70 21.13 3.08 26.94
CA ASP A 70 22.08 3.55 27.96
C ASP A 70 23.43 3.90 27.31
N ALA A 71 23.81 3.17 26.26
CA ALA A 71 24.94 3.52 25.40
C ALA A 71 24.68 4.79 24.57
N LEU A 72 23.45 5.01 24.10
CA LEU A 72 23.06 6.23 23.37
C LEU A 72 23.04 7.45 24.28
N ARG A 73 22.62 7.31 25.54
CA ARG A 73 22.72 8.34 26.58
C ARG A 73 24.16 8.71 26.86
N ALA A 74 25.05 7.73 27.04
CA ALA A 74 26.46 7.96 27.28
C ALA A 74 27.15 8.73 26.13
N ARG A 75 26.62 8.64 24.91
CA ARG A 75 27.14 9.34 23.71
C ARG A 75 26.45 10.68 23.41
N GLY A 76 25.49 11.12 24.24
CA GLY A 76 24.77 12.38 24.05
C GLY A 76 23.76 12.39 22.90
N PHE A 77 23.46 11.24 22.28
CA PHE A 77 22.45 11.11 21.22
C PHE A 77 21.05 10.85 21.76
N TYR A 78 20.90 10.70 23.08
CA TYR A 78 19.60 10.54 23.72
C TYR A 78 19.08 11.91 24.18
N PRO A 79 17.84 12.30 23.83
CA PRO A 79 17.29 13.59 24.27
C PRO A 79 17.23 13.68 25.81
N ASP A 80 17.87 14.69 26.39
CA ASP A 80 17.80 14.99 27.83
C ASP A 80 16.42 15.53 28.25
N SER A 81 15.60 15.93 27.27
CA SER A 81 14.24 16.41 27.52
C SER A 81 13.26 15.26 27.72
N LYS A 82 12.43 15.34 28.77
CA LYS A 82 11.35 14.39 29.03
C LYS A 82 10.33 14.45 27.90
N ILE A 83 10.46 13.60 26.88
CA ILE A 83 9.45 13.47 25.84
C ILE A 83 8.16 12.91 26.48
N PRO A 84 7.01 13.60 26.37
CA PRO A 84 5.75 13.10 26.89
C PRO A 84 5.42 11.71 26.33
N ARG A 85 5.00 10.78 27.19
CA ARG A 85 4.66 9.40 26.80
C ARG A 85 3.63 9.32 25.67
N TRP A 86 2.68 10.25 25.64
CA TRP A 86 1.71 10.38 24.55
C TRP A 86 2.40 10.59 23.19
N LYS A 87 3.41 11.47 23.10
CA LYS A 87 4.11 11.74 21.81
C LYS A 87 4.84 10.50 21.31
N ILE A 88 5.45 9.73 22.22
CA ILE A 88 6.09 8.45 21.90
C ILE A 88 5.03 7.46 21.40
N LEU A 89 3.89 7.36 22.10
CA LEU A 89 2.80 6.47 21.71
C LEU A 89 2.26 6.84 20.32
N THR A 90 1.97 8.11 20.05
CA THR A 90 1.52 8.56 18.73
C THR A 90 2.55 8.23 17.66
N PHE A 91 3.84 8.45 17.93
CA PHE A 91 4.91 8.12 16.98
C PHE A 91 4.97 6.63 16.66
N VAL A 92 4.90 5.76 17.68
CA VAL A 92 4.88 4.29 17.50
C VAL A 92 3.64 3.84 16.75
N VAL A 93 2.46 4.37 17.10
CA VAL A 93 1.21 4.05 16.40
C VAL A 93 1.29 4.46 14.92
N THR A 94 1.82 5.65 14.62
CA THR A 94 2.02 6.08 13.22
C THR A 94 2.98 5.15 12.47
N ILE A 95 4.09 4.70 13.09
CA ILE A 95 5.00 3.72 12.47
C ILE A 95 4.25 2.44 12.10
N VAL A 96 3.49 1.88 13.03
CA VAL A 96 2.74 0.63 12.83
C VAL A 96 1.69 0.82 11.73
N LEU A 97 0.91 1.91 11.77
CA LEU A 97 -0.09 2.20 10.76
C LEU A 97 0.50 2.39 9.36
N LEU A 98 1.61 3.13 9.24
CA LEU A 98 2.31 3.29 7.96
C LEU A 98 2.86 1.97 7.46
N PHE A 99 3.42 1.14 8.34
CA PHE A 99 3.97 -0.16 7.97
C PHE A 99 2.88 -1.10 7.45
N LEU A 100 1.75 -1.18 8.17
CA LEU A 100 0.58 -1.94 7.75
C LEU A 100 -0.03 -1.38 6.46
N GLY A 101 -0.05 -0.06 6.29
CA GLY A 101 -0.48 0.61 5.06
C GLY A 101 0.40 0.23 3.86
N GLY A 102 1.73 0.19 4.04
CA GLY A 102 2.66 -0.27 3.01
C GLY A 102 2.48 -1.75 2.66
N LEU A 103 2.30 -2.62 3.67
CA LEU A 103 1.98 -4.04 3.45
C LEU A 103 0.64 -4.23 2.73
N ALA A 104 -0.38 -3.47 3.12
CA ALA A 104 -1.69 -3.50 2.50
C ALA A 104 -1.62 -3.06 1.03
N TYR A 105 -0.89 -2.00 0.72
CA TYR A 105 -0.63 -1.59 -0.67
C TYR A 105 0.05 -2.70 -1.47
N GLY A 106 1.09 -3.32 -0.89
CA GLY A 106 1.78 -4.46 -1.51
C GLY A 106 0.80 -5.59 -1.86
N TYR A 107 0.02 -6.03 -0.87
CA TYR A 107 -0.90 -7.17 -1.00
C TYR A 107 -2.11 -6.90 -1.90
N PHE A 108 -2.79 -5.77 -1.73
CA PHE A 108 -4.07 -5.51 -2.39
C PHE A 108 -3.94 -4.81 -3.75
N ALA A 109 -2.86 -4.06 -3.98
CA ALA A 109 -2.68 -3.32 -5.24
C ALA A 109 -1.54 -3.88 -6.07
N PHE A 110 -0.32 -3.91 -5.51
CA PHE A 110 0.87 -4.23 -6.30
C PHE A 110 0.92 -5.69 -6.79
N PHE A 111 0.78 -6.67 -5.89
CA PHE A 111 0.86 -8.09 -6.28
C PHE A 111 -0.21 -8.51 -7.30
N PRO A 112 -1.49 -8.12 -7.18
CA PRO A 112 -2.51 -8.44 -8.19
C PRO A 112 -2.19 -7.86 -9.57
N ILE A 113 -1.79 -6.59 -9.64
CA ILE A 113 -1.44 -5.94 -10.92
C ILE A 113 -0.26 -6.66 -11.57
N MET A 114 0.77 -6.95 -10.78
CA MET A 114 1.97 -7.61 -11.26
C MET A 114 1.72 -9.05 -11.73
N PHE A 115 1.04 -9.87 -10.94
CA PHE A 115 0.77 -11.25 -11.33
C PHE A 115 -0.17 -11.33 -12.51
N ASN A 116 -1.15 -10.42 -12.62
CA ASN A 116 -1.98 -10.32 -13.81
C ASN A 116 -1.16 -9.98 -15.06
N PHE A 117 -0.21 -9.04 -14.95
CA PHE A 117 0.72 -8.73 -16.03
C PHE A 117 1.56 -9.95 -16.41
N LEU A 118 2.18 -10.64 -15.44
CA LEU A 118 3.03 -11.81 -15.72
C LEU A 118 2.22 -12.96 -16.36
N ALA A 119 1.00 -13.22 -15.87
CA ALA A 119 0.12 -14.25 -16.42
C ALA A 119 -0.28 -13.93 -17.87
N THR A 120 -0.70 -12.68 -18.14
CA THR A 120 -1.10 -12.25 -19.48
C THR A 120 0.04 -12.37 -20.49
N ASN A 121 1.27 -12.02 -20.09
CA ASN A 121 2.44 -12.18 -20.96
C ASN A 121 2.78 -13.67 -21.21
N ALA A 122 2.67 -14.52 -20.19
CA ALA A 122 2.92 -15.95 -20.35
C ALA A 122 1.93 -16.60 -21.34
N ASP A 123 0.65 -16.25 -21.23
CA ASP A 123 -0.40 -16.72 -22.13
C ASP A 123 -0.18 -16.27 -23.58
N GLN A 124 0.27 -15.03 -23.80
CA GLN A 124 0.58 -14.52 -25.15
C GLN A 124 1.72 -15.26 -25.84
N VAL A 125 2.67 -15.79 -25.07
CA VAL A 125 3.84 -16.54 -25.59
C VAL A 125 3.57 -18.05 -25.60
N GLY A 126 2.42 -18.51 -25.10
CA GLY A 126 2.03 -19.92 -25.10
C GLY A 126 2.74 -20.79 -24.05
N PHE A 127 3.36 -20.17 -23.03
CA PHE A 127 3.98 -20.88 -21.91
C PHE A 127 2.99 -21.02 -20.75
N LYS A 128 2.89 -22.22 -20.17
CA LYS A 128 2.17 -22.43 -18.91
C LYS A 128 3.05 -21.97 -17.75
N PRO A 129 2.67 -20.92 -16.99
CA PRO A 129 3.48 -20.47 -15.87
C PRO A 129 3.43 -21.48 -14.71
N THR A 130 4.59 -21.97 -14.28
CA THR A 130 4.74 -22.76 -13.04
C THR A 130 5.44 -21.93 -11.99
N TRP A 131 4.94 -21.96 -10.76
CA TRP A 131 5.46 -21.16 -9.66
C TRP A 131 6.07 -22.07 -8.59
N SER A 132 7.32 -21.82 -8.23
CA SER A 132 7.94 -22.47 -7.07
C SER A 132 7.42 -21.87 -5.77
N ILE A 133 7.14 -22.71 -4.77
CA ILE A 133 6.63 -22.24 -3.47
C ILE A 133 7.60 -21.27 -2.78
N ALA A 134 8.91 -21.58 -2.76
CA ALA A 134 9.84 -20.69 -2.06
C ALA A 134 10.13 -19.44 -2.86
N MET A 135 10.33 -19.52 -4.18
CA MET A 135 10.54 -18.31 -4.98
C MET A 135 9.33 -17.37 -4.86
N TRP A 136 8.12 -17.91 -4.90
CA TRP A 136 6.89 -17.14 -4.72
C TRP A 136 6.77 -16.53 -3.32
N THR A 137 7.02 -17.33 -2.27
CA THR A 137 6.89 -16.86 -0.88
C THR A 137 7.97 -15.84 -0.53
N GLU A 138 9.24 -16.08 -0.92
CA GLU A 138 10.34 -15.15 -0.73
C GLU A 138 10.08 -13.84 -1.44
N PHE A 139 9.59 -13.91 -2.67
CA PHE A 139 9.24 -12.74 -3.45
C PHE A 139 8.14 -11.91 -2.77
N ILE A 140 7.04 -12.54 -2.34
CA ILE A 140 5.96 -11.84 -1.63
C ILE A 140 6.45 -11.23 -0.33
N LEU A 141 7.24 -11.97 0.44
CA LEU A 141 7.75 -11.52 1.72
C LEU A 141 8.73 -10.34 1.56
N PHE A 142 9.73 -10.45 0.69
CA PHE A 142 10.74 -9.40 0.51
C PHE A 142 10.15 -8.14 -0.11
N LEU A 143 9.35 -8.27 -1.19
CA LEU A 143 8.74 -7.09 -1.81
C LEU A 143 7.65 -6.50 -0.91
N GLY A 144 6.84 -7.33 -0.25
CA GLY A 144 5.85 -6.85 0.72
C GLY A 144 6.50 -6.06 1.86
N LEU A 145 7.55 -6.62 2.49
CA LEU A 145 8.32 -5.92 3.51
C LEU A 145 8.97 -4.63 2.96
N SER A 146 9.44 -4.63 1.72
CA SER A 146 10.02 -3.44 1.11
C SER A 146 9.01 -2.28 1.04
N PHE A 147 7.74 -2.54 0.72
CA PHE A 147 6.69 -1.51 0.75
C PHE A 147 6.37 -1.07 2.17
N GLY A 148 6.33 -1.99 3.13
CA GLY A 148 6.15 -1.65 4.56
C GLY A 148 7.26 -0.73 5.08
N VAL A 149 8.52 -1.00 4.71
CA VAL A 149 9.67 -0.17 5.07
C VAL A 149 9.66 1.15 4.30
N ALA A 150 9.36 1.13 2.99
CA ALA A 150 9.28 2.34 2.18
C ALA A 150 8.16 3.28 2.66
N ALA A 151 7.04 2.75 3.15
CA ALA A 151 5.96 3.53 3.77
C ALA A 151 6.41 4.33 5.01
N GLN A 152 7.58 4.03 5.59
CA GLN A 152 8.16 4.83 6.66
C GLN A 152 8.85 6.11 6.16
N LEU A 153 9.12 6.26 4.86
CA LEU A 153 9.82 7.42 4.30
C LEU A 153 9.21 8.77 4.69
N PRO A 154 7.87 8.99 4.64
CA PRO A 154 7.29 10.27 5.02
C PRO A 154 7.58 10.64 6.47
N LEU A 155 7.48 9.67 7.38
CA LEU A 155 7.72 9.87 8.81
C LEU A 155 9.23 10.04 9.09
N ALA A 156 10.06 9.21 8.47
CA ALA A 156 11.52 9.23 8.67
C ALA A 156 12.14 10.54 8.17
N MET A 157 11.80 10.97 6.96
CA MET A 157 12.34 12.21 6.37
C MET A 157 11.85 13.45 7.12
N SER A 158 10.56 13.52 7.43
CA SER A 158 9.99 14.67 8.14
C SER A 158 10.49 14.78 9.58
N SER A 159 10.64 13.66 10.30
CA SER A 159 11.20 13.65 11.66
C SER A 159 12.69 14.03 11.67
N ALA A 160 13.49 13.48 10.74
CA ALA A 160 14.90 13.83 10.61
C ALA A 160 15.12 15.32 10.30
N ALA A 161 14.28 15.89 9.42
CA ALA A 161 14.34 17.30 9.07
C ALA A 161 13.87 18.22 10.20
N ARG A 162 12.82 17.85 10.93
CA ARG A 162 12.35 18.60 12.11
C ARG A 162 13.37 18.58 13.25
N ALA A 163 14.06 17.45 13.43
CA ALA A 163 15.12 17.28 14.42
C ALA A 163 16.41 18.02 14.05
N GLY A 164 16.55 18.49 12.80
CA GLY A 164 17.76 19.16 12.32
C GLY A 164 18.93 18.22 12.01
N VAL A 165 18.68 16.90 11.97
CA VAL A 165 19.71 15.89 11.65
C VAL A 165 20.09 15.95 10.16
N VAL A 166 19.10 16.15 9.29
CA VAL A 166 19.27 16.28 7.84
C VAL A 166 18.40 17.42 7.33
N SER A 167 18.95 18.34 6.54
CA SER A 167 18.14 19.44 5.99
C SER A 167 17.20 18.98 4.87
N TYR A 168 16.06 19.67 4.69
CA TYR A 168 15.14 19.40 3.58
C TYR A 168 15.85 19.53 2.22
N GLU A 169 16.73 20.52 2.10
CA GLU A 169 17.53 20.77 0.90
C GLU A 169 18.43 19.59 0.58
N THR A 170 18.98 18.91 1.60
CA THR A 170 19.79 17.70 1.40
C THR A 170 18.98 16.58 0.76
N PHE A 171 17.76 16.34 1.25
CA PHE A 171 16.87 15.34 0.63
C PHE A 171 16.51 15.74 -0.80
N ARG A 172 16.10 17.00 -1.01
CA ARG A 172 15.72 17.50 -2.33
C ARG A 172 16.87 17.41 -3.32
N ASP A 173 18.07 17.84 -2.96
CA ASP A 173 19.21 17.95 -3.88
C ASP A 173 19.79 16.56 -4.20
N LYS A 174 19.67 15.60 -3.27
CA LYS A 174 20.12 14.22 -3.43
C LYS A 174 19.03 13.26 -3.94
N TRP A 175 17.92 13.75 -4.47
CA TRP A 175 16.82 12.91 -4.96
C TRP A 175 17.26 11.85 -5.97
N ARG A 176 18.23 12.18 -6.84
CA ARG A 176 18.78 11.25 -7.85
C ARG A 176 19.45 10.04 -7.20
N TYR A 177 20.15 10.23 -6.09
CA TYR A 177 20.77 9.14 -5.34
C TYR A 177 19.72 8.25 -4.68
N ALA A 178 18.60 8.82 -4.21
CA ALA A 178 17.49 8.04 -3.69
C ALA A 178 16.85 7.18 -4.78
N VAL A 179 16.63 7.73 -5.98
CA VAL A 179 16.12 6.95 -7.13
C VAL A 179 17.07 5.81 -7.48
N VAL A 180 18.37 6.07 -7.59
CA VAL A 180 19.37 5.02 -7.86
C VAL A 180 19.35 3.97 -6.75
N ALA A 181 19.31 4.38 -5.48
CA ALA A 181 19.24 3.45 -4.35
C ALA A 181 17.99 2.56 -4.39
N ILE A 182 16.83 3.12 -4.76
CA ILE A 182 15.59 2.37 -4.97
C ILE A 182 15.82 1.31 -6.05
N PHE A 183 16.27 1.70 -7.24
CA PHE A 183 16.45 0.74 -8.34
C PHE A 183 17.54 -0.31 -8.08
N VAL A 184 18.62 0.05 -7.36
CA VAL A 184 19.67 -0.89 -6.95
C VAL A 184 19.13 -1.88 -5.93
N PHE A 185 18.34 -1.41 -4.95
CA PHE A 185 17.65 -2.29 -4.01
C PHE A 185 16.68 -3.21 -4.75
N GLY A 186 15.90 -2.66 -5.68
CA GLY A 186 15.01 -3.42 -6.57
C GLY A 186 15.76 -4.55 -7.27
N ALA A 187 16.89 -4.25 -7.94
CA ALA A 187 17.68 -5.26 -8.65
C ALA A 187 18.24 -6.39 -7.76
N VAL A 188 18.38 -6.17 -6.44
CA VAL A 188 18.83 -7.20 -5.49
C VAL A 188 17.70 -8.11 -5.05
N PHE A 189 16.48 -7.57 -4.90
CA PHE A 189 15.34 -8.29 -4.30
C PHE A 189 14.25 -8.70 -5.29
N SER A 190 14.12 -8.00 -6.42
CA SER A 190 13.27 -8.42 -7.53
C SER A 190 14.06 -9.34 -8.46
N PRO A 191 13.37 -10.22 -9.21
CA PRO A 191 13.98 -10.90 -10.34
C PRO A 191 14.69 -9.90 -11.28
N PRO A 192 15.70 -10.33 -12.03
CA PRO A 192 16.44 -9.49 -12.99
C PRO A 192 15.61 -9.23 -14.25
N ASP A 193 14.42 -8.67 -14.05
CA ASP A 193 13.44 -8.33 -15.05
C ASP A 193 13.19 -6.80 -14.99
N PRO A 194 13.50 -6.06 -16.06
CA PRO A 194 13.31 -4.61 -16.09
C PRO A 194 11.86 -4.18 -15.82
N PHE A 195 10.87 -5.00 -16.19
CA PHE A 195 9.47 -4.64 -16.06
C PHE A 195 9.02 -4.65 -14.59
N THR A 196 9.20 -5.75 -13.86
CA THR A 196 8.86 -5.81 -12.43
C THR A 196 9.71 -4.84 -11.62
N GLN A 197 10.97 -4.62 -12.02
CA GLN A 197 11.83 -3.63 -11.37
C GLN A 197 11.30 -2.20 -11.53
N ILE A 198 10.80 -1.82 -12.71
CA ILE A 198 10.17 -0.52 -12.95
C ILE A 198 8.82 -0.42 -12.22
N MET A 199 7.97 -1.45 -12.34
CA MET A 199 6.66 -1.48 -11.71
C MET A 199 6.74 -1.38 -10.18
N TRP A 200 7.79 -1.94 -9.57
CA TRP A 200 8.08 -1.80 -8.15
C TRP A 200 8.74 -0.45 -7.82
N GLY A 201 9.72 -0.01 -8.62
CA GLY A 201 10.48 1.21 -8.36
C GLY A 201 9.64 2.49 -8.47
N VAL A 202 8.70 2.54 -9.42
CA VAL A 202 7.85 3.72 -9.65
C VAL A 202 7.05 4.12 -8.40
N PRO A 203 6.28 3.21 -7.74
CA PRO A 203 5.62 3.52 -6.47
C PRO A 203 6.55 4.05 -5.39
N LEU A 204 7.75 3.50 -5.25
CA LEU A 204 8.72 3.93 -4.24
C LEU A 204 9.27 5.33 -4.55
N VAL A 205 9.52 5.65 -5.82
CA VAL A 205 9.95 6.98 -6.24
C VAL A 205 8.84 8.01 -6.02
N LEU A 206 7.59 7.66 -6.37
CA LEU A 206 6.43 8.51 -6.09
C LEU A 206 6.28 8.77 -4.58
N LEU A 207 6.42 7.72 -3.77
CA LEU A 207 6.38 7.82 -2.32
C LEU A 207 7.51 8.69 -1.76
N TYR A 208 8.71 8.63 -2.34
CA TYR A 208 9.81 9.52 -1.99
C TYR A 208 9.51 10.98 -2.31
N VAL A 209 8.95 11.28 -3.49
CA VAL A 209 8.54 12.64 -3.88
C VAL A 209 7.42 13.15 -2.96
N PHE A 210 6.44 12.31 -2.64
CA PHE A 210 5.40 12.62 -1.65
C PHE A 210 5.99 12.92 -0.27
N SER A 211 6.98 12.13 0.15
CA SER A 211 7.70 12.31 1.42
C SER A 211 8.49 13.63 1.45
N LEU A 212 9.07 14.07 0.32
CA LEU A 212 9.68 15.40 0.22
C LEU A 212 8.66 16.51 0.45
N GLY A 213 7.45 16.38 -0.11
CA GLY A 213 6.35 17.33 0.11
C GLY A 213 5.98 17.46 1.58
N ILE A 214 5.74 16.33 2.26
CA ILE A 214 5.46 16.30 3.71
C ILE A 214 6.61 16.89 4.52
N THR A 215 7.85 16.57 4.15
CA THR A 215 9.04 17.08 4.83
C THR A 215 9.13 18.61 4.71
N LYS A 216 8.84 19.17 3.53
CA LYS A 216 8.78 20.62 3.33
C LYS A 216 7.73 21.26 4.23
N LEU A 217 6.50 20.71 4.25
CA LEU A 217 5.42 21.20 5.11
C LEU A 217 5.79 21.13 6.60
N ALA A 218 6.41 20.03 7.02
CA ALA A 218 6.87 19.81 8.38
C ALA A 218 7.93 20.83 8.83
N VAL A 219 8.88 21.18 7.96
CA VAL A 219 9.90 22.20 8.23
C VAL A 219 9.31 23.61 8.24
N LEU A 220 8.42 23.92 7.30
CA LEU A 220 7.73 25.22 7.24
C LEU A 220 6.84 25.43 8.46
N SER A 221 6.08 24.41 8.88
CA SER A 221 5.25 24.45 10.08
C SER A 221 6.06 24.72 11.34
N LYS A 222 7.26 24.12 11.47
CA LYS A 222 8.17 24.41 12.59
C LYS A 222 8.62 25.88 12.59
N ARG A 223 9.07 26.39 11.44
CA ARG A 223 9.53 27.79 11.31
C ARG A 223 8.39 28.79 11.57
N ALA A 224 7.18 28.49 11.10
CA ALA A 224 6.00 29.32 11.33
C ALA A 224 5.59 29.34 12.82
N GLY A 225 5.63 28.20 13.50
CA GLY A 225 5.33 28.09 14.92
C GLY A 225 6.36 28.76 15.84
N GLU A 226 7.61 28.90 15.39
CA GLU A 226 8.66 29.64 16.11
C GLU A 226 8.50 31.17 16.00
N GLN A 227 7.90 31.67 14.92
CA GLN A 227 7.69 33.11 14.69
C GLN A 227 6.31 33.61 15.12
N VAL A 228 5.33 32.72 15.26
CA VAL A 228 3.95 33.07 15.60
C VAL A 228 3.42 32.11 16.67
N PRO A 229 3.18 32.56 17.92
CA PRO A 229 2.54 31.71 18.94
C PRO A 229 1.14 31.36 18.47
N THR A 230 0.98 30.12 18.00
CA THR A 230 -0.24 29.63 17.33
C THR A 230 -1.45 29.64 18.27
N SER A 231 -1.22 29.51 19.59
CA SER A 231 -2.26 29.62 20.61
C SER A 231 -2.92 31.00 20.65
N ASP A 232 -2.14 32.07 20.48
CA ASP A 232 -2.63 33.45 20.60
C ASP A 232 -3.45 33.88 19.38
N ILE A 233 -3.05 33.43 18.18
CA ILE A 233 -3.81 33.68 16.95
C ILE A 233 -5.08 32.83 16.90
N ALA A 234 -5.01 31.55 17.29
CA ALA A 234 -6.18 30.68 17.34
C ALA A 234 -7.23 31.21 18.34
N GLN A 235 -6.82 31.74 19.50
CA GLN A 235 -7.72 32.40 20.44
C GLN A 235 -8.28 33.72 19.89
N LYS A 236 -7.44 34.58 19.28
CA LYS A 236 -7.88 35.89 18.77
C LYS A 236 -8.76 35.82 17.53
N ARG A 237 -8.60 34.79 16.69
CA ARG A 237 -9.34 34.61 15.43
C ARG A 237 -10.23 33.38 15.42
N TRP A 238 -10.59 32.85 16.59
CA TRP A 238 -11.46 31.68 16.73
C TRP A 238 -12.74 31.79 15.89
N ASN A 239 -13.38 32.96 15.88
CA ASN A 239 -14.62 33.19 15.12
C ASN A 239 -14.40 33.16 13.60
N GLN A 240 -13.22 33.59 13.12
CA GLN A 240 -12.88 33.52 11.69
C GLN A 240 -12.48 32.10 11.28
N LEU A 241 -11.74 31.40 12.13
CA LEU A 241 -11.38 29.99 11.90
C LEU A 241 -12.63 29.09 11.93
N ALA A 242 -13.51 29.28 12.91
CA ALA A 242 -14.80 28.61 12.96
C ALA A 242 -15.68 28.99 11.75
N GLY A 243 -15.69 30.27 11.34
CA GLY A 243 -16.41 30.71 10.15
C GLY A 243 -15.91 30.05 8.86
N VAL A 244 -14.59 30.00 8.65
CA VAL A 244 -13.98 29.32 7.50
C VAL A 244 -14.24 27.82 7.56
N PHE A 245 -14.13 27.19 8.73
CA PHE A 245 -14.42 25.76 8.90
C PHE A 245 -15.90 25.45 8.57
N VAL A 246 -16.83 26.27 9.05
CA VAL A 246 -18.26 26.11 8.79
C VAL A 246 -18.59 26.39 7.33
N LEU A 247 -17.98 27.40 6.70
CA LEU A 247 -18.21 27.72 5.29
C LEU A 247 -17.60 26.65 4.36
N SER A 248 -16.39 26.18 4.65
CA SER A 248 -15.76 25.07 3.93
C SER A 248 -16.54 23.78 4.12
N GLY A 249 -17.00 23.50 5.34
CA GLY A 249 -17.83 22.33 5.63
C GLY A 249 -19.21 22.38 5.01
N ALA A 250 -19.86 23.55 5.00
CA ALA A 250 -21.13 23.76 4.32
C ALA A 250 -20.97 23.66 2.80
N GLY A 251 -19.96 24.29 2.22
CA GLY A 251 -19.66 24.18 0.79
C GLY A 251 -19.36 22.74 0.36
N MET A 252 -18.59 22.00 1.17
CA MET A 252 -18.32 20.58 0.95
C MET A 252 -19.59 19.73 1.10
N TYR A 253 -20.44 20.03 2.09
CA TYR A 253 -21.72 19.34 2.27
C TYR A 253 -22.63 19.54 1.06
N LEU A 254 -22.78 20.77 0.56
CA LEU A 254 -23.59 21.04 -0.63
C LEU A 254 -22.98 20.36 -1.87
N TYR A 255 -21.65 20.36 -2.02
CA TYR A 255 -20.97 19.68 -3.12
C TYR A 255 -21.18 18.14 -3.10
N LEU A 256 -21.16 17.52 -1.92
CA LEU A 256 -21.34 16.07 -1.77
C LEU A 256 -22.81 15.62 -1.83
N PHE A 257 -23.77 16.47 -1.43
CA PHE A 257 -25.18 16.06 -1.24
C PHE A 257 -26.18 16.78 -2.15
N GLU A 258 -25.81 17.89 -2.79
CA GLU A 258 -26.70 18.73 -3.60
C GLU A 258 -26.31 18.76 -5.10
N GLY A 259 -25.58 17.73 -5.57
CA GLY A 259 -25.34 17.48 -7.01
C GLY A 259 -23.92 17.74 -7.52
N GLY A 260 -22.99 18.24 -6.71
CA GLY A 260 -21.61 18.53 -7.15
C GLY A 260 -20.81 17.29 -7.58
N LEU A 261 -21.07 16.14 -6.96
CA LEU A 261 -20.51 14.85 -7.38
C LEU A 261 -21.08 14.37 -8.73
N GLU A 262 -22.33 14.72 -9.06
CA GLU A 262 -22.96 14.39 -10.34
C GLU A 262 -22.34 15.23 -11.46
N GLU A 263 -22.17 16.54 -11.27
CA GLU A 263 -21.45 17.39 -12.23
C GLU A 263 -20.00 16.94 -12.46
N THR A 264 -19.35 16.43 -11.41
CA THR A 264 -17.97 15.94 -11.52
C THR A 264 -17.89 14.61 -12.25
N ASN A 265 -18.89 13.73 -12.07
CA ASN A 265 -19.03 12.50 -12.84
C ASN A 265 -19.38 12.79 -14.31
N ASP A 266 -20.19 13.80 -14.58
CA ASP A 266 -20.53 14.24 -15.94
C ASP A 266 -19.30 14.85 -16.66
N LEU A 267 -18.45 15.59 -15.95
CA LEU A 267 -17.17 16.07 -16.46
C LEU A 267 -16.17 14.93 -16.73
N LEU A 268 -16.14 13.92 -15.87
CA LEU A 268 -15.31 12.72 -16.07
C LEU A 268 -15.81 11.86 -17.25
N ALA A 269 -17.12 11.78 -17.44
CA ALA A 269 -17.73 11.12 -18.59
C ALA A 269 -17.43 11.87 -19.89
N TRP A 270 -17.42 13.21 -19.87
CA TRP A 270 -16.97 14.01 -21.02
C TRP A 270 -15.49 13.81 -21.36
N LEU A 271 -14.66 13.46 -20.36
CA LEU A 271 -13.25 13.12 -20.52
C LEU A 271 -13.00 11.63 -20.85
N ASP A 272 -14.04 10.88 -21.19
CA ASP A 272 -13.98 9.45 -21.56
C ASP A 272 -13.38 8.55 -20.45
N SER A 273 -13.66 8.88 -19.18
CA SER A 273 -13.20 8.10 -18.03
C SER A 273 -14.23 7.06 -17.60
N ASP A 274 -13.80 5.80 -17.45
CA ASP A 274 -14.62 4.71 -16.89
C ASP A 274 -14.88 4.84 -15.38
N TYR A 275 -14.23 5.80 -14.72
CA TYR A 275 -14.28 5.98 -13.27
C TYR A 275 -15.39 6.96 -12.86
N ARG A 276 -16.20 6.58 -11.86
CA ARG A 276 -17.32 7.37 -11.35
C ARG A 276 -17.27 7.39 -9.83
N PHE A 277 -17.44 8.57 -9.23
CA PHE A 277 -17.56 8.70 -7.79
C PHE A 277 -18.94 8.20 -7.33
N PRO A 278 -19.01 7.43 -6.22
CA PRO A 278 -20.28 7.01 -5.62
C PRO A 278 -21.10 8.24 -5.20
N GLY A 279 -22.40 8.25 -5.52
CA GLY A 279 -23.28 9.37 -5.18
C GLY A 279 -23.51 9.53 -3.68
N GLY A 280 -24.05 10.68 -3.25
CA GLY A 280 -24.27 11.02 -1.84
C GLY A 280 -25.05 9.98 -1.02
N GLY A 281 -25.90 9.18 -1.67
CA GLY A 281 -26.63 8.06 -1.05
C GLY A 281 -25.79 6.79 -0.81
N GLU A 282 -24.75 6.55 -1.60
CA GLU A 282 -23.90 5.35 -1.51
C GLU A 282 -22.73 5.53 -0.53
N LEU A 283 -22.37 6.78 -0.19
CA LEU A 283 -21.37 7.09 0.84
C LEU A 283 -21.76 6.60 2.25
N GLY A 284 -23.05 6.33 2.49
CA GLY A 284 -23.54 5.66 3.70
C GLY A 284 -23.17 4.17 3.81
N ALA A 285 -22.69 3.54 2.74
CA ALA A 285 -22.32 2.12 2.71
C ALA A 285 -21.06 1.80 3.55
N PHE A 286 -20.26 2.80 3.92
CA PHE A 286 -19.10 2.65 4.80
C PHE A 286 -19.45 2.61 6.30
N GLY A 287 -20.75 2.57 6.66
CA GLY A 287 -21.21 2.44 8.05
C GLY A 287 -21.08 3.71 8.89
N LEU A 288 -20.69 4.84 8.28
CA LEU A 288 -20.65 6.16 8.89
C LEU A 288 -21.86 6.97 8.40
N SER A 289 -22.49 7.76 9.28
CA SER A 289 -23.56 8.65 8.85
C SER A 289 -23.04 9.64 7.81
N SER A 290 -23.87 10.00 6.84
CA SER A 290 -23.55 10.96 5.77
C SER A 290 -22.97 12.28 6.31
N THR A 291 -23.44 12.72 7.48
CA THR A 291 -22.94 13.89 8.21
C THR A 291 -21.54 13.68 8.82
N ALA A 292 -21.21 12.46 9.27
CA ALA A 292 -19.90 12.13 9.83
C ALA A 292 -18.82 12.07 8.75
N VAL A 293 -19.13 11.55 7.56
CA VAL A 293 -18.20 11.53 6.41
C VAL A 293 -17.88 12.96 5.96
N GLY A 294 -18.88 13.83 5.84
CA GLY A 294 -18.68 15.25 5.50
C GLY A 294 -17.81 16.01 6.51
N MET A 295 -18.04 15.79 7.80
CA MET A 295 -17.21 16.39 8.86
C MET A 295 -15.76 15.88 8.86
N LEU A 296 -15.54 14.58 8.64
CA LEU A 296 -14.20 14.01 8.57
C LEU A 296 -13.40 14.54 7.37
N LEU A 297 -14.03 14.66 6.20
CA LEU A 297 -13.38 15.22 5.01
C LEU A 297 -13.08 16.71 5.16
N THR A 298 -13.98 17.47 5.79
CA THR A 298 -13.76 18.89 6.08
C THR A 298 -12.60 19.07 7.07
N ALA A 299 -12.49 18.22 8.08
CA ALA A 299 -11.38 18.24 9.05
C ALA A 299 -10.02 17.84 8.45
N VAL A 300 -9.99 17.16 7.29
CA VAL A 300 -8.74 16.85 6.57
C VAL A 300 -8.29 18.03 5.70
N ILE A 301 -9.23 18.87 5.24
CA ILE A 301 -8.96 19.97 4.30
C ILE A 301 -8.77 21.33 5.00
N ALA A 302 -9.47 21.56 6.11
CA ALA A 302 -9.37 22.79 6.91
C ALA A 302 -8.22 22.74 7.93
#